data_AF-A0A4R8CKQ1-F1
#
_entry.id   AF-A0A4R8CKQ1-F1
#
_cell.length_a   1.000
_cell.length_b   1.000
_cell.length_c   1.000
_cell.angle_alpha   90.00
_cell.angle_beta   90.00
_cell.angle_gamma   90.00
#
_symmetry.space_group_name_H-M   'P 1'
#
loop_
_entity.id
_entity.type
_entity.pdbx_description
1 polymer ?
#
loop_
_entity_poly.entity_id
_entity_poly.type
_entity_poly.pdbx_seq_one_letter_code
_entity_poly.pdbx_strand_id
1 'polypeptide(L)'
;MILSMTADYEFSLEINSIRLRLEEAIGSLGKPSSLPRRPGADRIATAASHLKEAIGFRDSNGLPIAEKLDVGVAEVFVQLIEDLASADEWDADRAFDTAIQLENFTREQIRRTPGYRTHVAGGDDPYDDLRALDKESEFAVGNMDTERHLLQQRERVDAIVDDVQQAAGSVADSELAKAFSAYEVGERRSANYFRLGGLLVLLGVLGFSIYTTIETPTTLASSLAHLGIALSGLAAFAYLARESSQHRTVARWAAVMAVQLKTLAAFSADMAPPQREELRSFFGRRVFSELPATENRESASETALTAQSIVDIIKTARGDS
;
A
#
# COMPACT_ATOMS: atom_id res chain seq x y z
N MET A 1 -24.23 -66.00 19.02
CA MET A 1 -24.86 -65.05 19.96
C MET A 1 -23.82 -64.18 20.66
N ILE A 2 -22.79 -64.73 21.33
CA ILE A 2 -21.76 -63.93 22.03
C ILE A 2 -20.96 -63.01 21.08
N LEU A 3 -20.57 -63.48 19.89
CA LEU A 3 -19.84 -62.67 18.89
C LEU A 3 -20.65 -61.50 18.30
N SER A 4 -21.99 -61.55 18.36
CA SER A 4 -22.86 -60.46 17.87
C SER A 4 -22.93 -59.34 18.90
N MET A 5 -23.03 -59.67 20.20
CA MET A 5 -23.07 -58.67 21.27
C MET A 5 -21.78 -57.87 21.40
N THR A 6 -20.62 -58.46 21.08
CA THR A 6 -19.33 -57.76 21.14
C THR A 6 -19.19 -56.72 20.03
N ALA A 7 -19.64 -57.03 18.81
CA ALA A 7 -19.60 -56.10 17.69
C ALA A 7 -20.53 -54.90 17.90
N ASP A 8 -21.75 -55.13 18.38
CA ASP A 8 -22.72 -54.06 18.67
C ASP A 8 -22.21 -53.11 19.77
N TYR A 9 -21.44 -53.63 20.74
CA TYR A 9 -20.86 -52.85 21.82
C TYR A 9 -19.67 -51.99 21.37
N GLU A 10 -18.74 -52.54 20.59
CA GLU A 10 -17.62 -51.79 20.02
C GLU A 10 -18.10 -50.65 19.11
N PHE A 11 -19.10 -50.94 18.28
CA PHE A 11 -19.71 -49.94 17.39
C PHE A 11 -20.38 -48.79 18.15
N SER A 12 -21.12 -49.11 19.21
CA SER A 12 -21.75 -48.12 20.09
C SER A 12 -20.71 -47.24 20.81
N LEU A 13 -19.56 -47.79 21.18
CA LEU A 13 -18.47 -47.01 21.78
C LEU A 13 -17.85 -46.03 20.79
N GLU A 14 -17.62 -46.47 19.55
CA GLU A 14 -17.04 -45.64 18.49
C GLU A 14 -17.93 -44.43 18.18
N ILE A 15 -19.24 -44.64 18.03
CA ILE A 15 -20.22 -43.57 17.80
C ILE A 15 -20.27 -42.56 18.96
N ASN A 16 -20.27 -43.05 20.20
CA ASN A 16 -20.27 -42.17 21.35
C ASN A 16 -18.99 -41.33 21.42
N SER A 17 -17.85 -41.88 20.99
CA SER A 17 -16.59 -41.13 20.91
C SER A 17 -16.65 -39.99 19.90
N ILE A 18 -17.18 -40.26 18.69
CA ILE A 18 -17.36 -39.27 17.63
C ILE A 18 -18.26 -38.14 18.11
N ARG A 19 -19.37 -38.49 18.75
CA ARG A 19 -20.32 -37.52 19.29
C ARG A 19 -19.68 -36.60 20.33
N LEU A 20 -18.91 -37.16 21.26
CA LEU A 20 -18.22 -36.38 22.31
C LEU A 20 -17.18 -35.44 21.72
N ARG A 21 -16.39 -35.92 20.74
CA ARG A 21 -15.40 -35.09 20.05
C ARG A 21 -16.06 -33.96 19.26
N LEU A 22 -17.18 -34.24 18.60
CA LEU A 22 -17.94 -33.20 17.90
C LEU A 22 -18.47 -32.13 18.87
N GLU A 23 -18.96 -32.54 20.05
CA GLU A 23 -19.38 -31.60 21.10
C GLU A 23 -18.24 -30.71 21.58
N GLU A 24 -17.05 -31.29 21.78
CA GLU A 24 -15.85 -30.55 22.18
C GLU A 24 -15.39 -29.58 21.08
N ALA A 25 -15.38 -30.03 19.83
CA ALA A 25 -15.00 -29.22 18.67
C ALA A 25 -15.98 -28.07 18.40
N ILE A 26 -17.30 -28.29 18.56
CA ILE A 26 -18.30 -27.21 18.49
C ILE A 26 -18.07 -26.21 19.63
N GLY A 27 -17.80 -26.71 20.83
CA GLY A 27 -17.51 -25.87 21.99
C GLY A 27 -16.26 -25.01 21.83
N SER A 28 -15.23 -25.51 21.14
CA SER A 28 -14.00 -24.76 20.87
C SER A 28 -14.20 -23.67 19.79
N LEU A 29 -15.06 -23.91 18.80
CA LEU A 29 -15.45 -22.90 17.80
C LEU A 29 -16.24 -21.73 18.41
N GLY A 30 -17.08 -22.00 19.43
CA GLY A 30 -17.98 -21.01 20.04
C GLY A 30 -17.43 -20.28 21.26
N LYS A 31 -16.24 -20.62 21.77
CA LYS A 31 -15.69 -19.94 22.97
C LYS A 31 -15.40 -18.48 22.65
N PRO A 32 -16.01 -17.51 23.36
CA PRO A 32 -15.68 -16.10 23.25
C PRO A 32 -14.35 -15.88 23.97
N SER A 33 -13.25 -16.29 23.32
CA SER A 33 -12.01 -15.56 23.53
C SER A 33 -12.27 -14.12 23.08
N SER A 34 -11.60 -13.14 23.68
CA SER A 34 -11.78 -11.69 23.46
C SER A 34 -11.49 -11.21 22.01
N LEU A 35 -11.52 -12.11 21.04
CA LEU A 35 -11.25 -11.90 19.63
C LEU A 35 -12.56 -11.71 18.85
N PRO A 36 -12.52 -10.96 17.74
CA PRO A 36 -13.67 -10.82 16.83
C PRO A 36 -14.17 -12.19 16.37
N ARG A 37 -15.49 -12.31 16.16
CA ARG A 37 -16.13 -13.55 15.67
C ARG A 37 -15.40 -14.03 14.41
N ARG A 38 -14.93 -15.28 14.44
CA ARG A 38 -14.23 -15.92 13.33
C ARG A 38 -15.22 -16.14 12.17
N PRO A 39 -14.99 -15.57 10.97
CA PRO A 39 -15.88 -15.76 9.82
C PRO A 39 -16.06 -17.25 9.51
N GLY A 40 -17.30 -17.74 9.37
CA GLY A 40 -17.59 -19.14 9.06
C GLY A 40 -17.64 -20.10 10.26
N ALA A 41 -17.18 -19.70 11.45
CA ALA A 41 -17.19 -20.56 12.64
C ALA A 41 -18.60 -20.94 13.09
N ASP A 42 -19.54 -19.98 13.10
CA ASP A 42 -20.96 -20.20 13.42
C ASP A 42 -21.58 -21.24 12.47
N ARG A 43 -21.16 -21.26 11.21
CA ARG A 43 -21.70 -22.14 10.18
C ARG A 43 -21.17 -23.57 10.30
N ILE A 44 -19.88 -23.75 10.56
CA ILE A 44 -19.33 -25.08 10.89
C ILE A 44 -19.98 -25.62 12.16
N ALA A 45 -20.11 -24.80 13.19
CA ALA A 45 -20.73 -25.22 14.45
C ALA A 45 -22.17 -25.71 14.24
N THR A 46 -22.93 -25.01 13.39
CA THR A 46 -24.28 -25.40 12.99
C THR A 46 -24.29 -26.72 12.20
N ALA A 47 -23.46 -26.84 11.17
CA ALA A 47 -23.32 -28.05 10.36
C ALA A 47 -22.91 -29.28 11.19
N ALA A 48 -21.98 -29.08 12.14
CA ALA A 48 -21.56 -30.11 13.08
C ALA A 48 -22.70 -30.49 14.04
N SER A 49 -23.48 -29.54 14.54
CA SER A 49 -24.66 -29.85 15.36
C SER A 49 -25.66 -30.74 14.61
N HIS A 50 -25.88 -30.50 13.32
CA HIS A 50 -26.75 -31.35 12.50
C HIS A 50 -26.20 -32.78 12.33
N LEU A 51 -24.89 -32.94 12.10
CA LEU A 51 -24.27 -34.26 12.03
C LEU A 51 -24.42 -35.00 13.38
N LYS A 52 -24.16 -34.30 14.49
CA LYS A 52 -24.31 -34.84 15.85
C LYS A 52 -25.73 -35.34 16.10
N GLU A 53 -26.74 -34.56 15.72
CA GLU A 53 -28.14 -34.95 15.83
C GLU A 53 -28.45 -36.17 14.95
N ALA A 54 -27.99 -36.17 13.69
CA ALA A 54 -28.16 -37.29 12.76
C ALA A 54 -27.59 -38.61 13.30
N ILE A 55 -26.43 -38.56 13.96
CA ILE A 55 -25.80 -39.71 14.62
C ILE A 55 -26.66 -40.24 15.79
N GLY A 56 -27.37 -39.35 16.49
CA GLY A 56 -28.22 -39.70 17.64
C GLY A 56 -29.57 -40.34 17.29
N PHE A 57 -29.99 -40.29 16.03
CA PHE A 57 -31.28 -40.85 15.61
C PHE A 57 -31.27 -42.38 15.57
N ARG A 58 -32.46 -42.96 15.80
CA ARG A 58 -32.75 -44.38 15.58
C ARG A 58 -33.78 -44.54 14.46
N ASP A 59 -33.65 -45.57 13.65
CA ASP A 59 -34.60 -45.90 12.59
C ASP A 59 -35.90 -46.52 13.16
N SER A 60 -36.85 -46.84 12.28
CA SER A 60 -38.15 -47.40 12.65
C SER A 60 -38.07 -48.76 13.37
N ASN A 61 -36.93 -49.44 13.29
CA ASN A 61 -36.66 -50.70 13.99
C ASN A 61 -35.89 -50.48 15.31
N GLY A 62 -35.66 -49.23 15.71
CA GLY A 62 -34.90 -48.86 16.89
C GLY A 62 -33.38 -49.02 16.73
N LEU A 63 -32.89 -49.31 15.52
CA LEU A 63 -31.46 -49.40 15.23
C LEU A 63 -30.87 -47.99 15.07
N PRO A 64 -29.67 -47.71 15.60
CA PRO A 64 -29.03 -46.41 15.39
C PRO A 64 -28.84 -46.14 13.90
N ILE A 65 -29.23 -44.96 13.41
CA ILE A 65 -28.95 -44.54 12.02
C ILE A 65 -27.45 -44.56 11.76
N ALA A 66 -26.66 -44.35 12.81
CA ALA A 66 -25.22 -44.46 12.80
C ALA A 66 -24.69 -45.80 12.24
N GLU A 67 -25.40 -46.94 12.35
CA GLU A 67 -25.02 -48.22 11.69
C GLU A 67 -24.95 -48.14 10.17
N LYS A 68 -25.69 -47.21 9.57
CA LYS A 68 -25.71 -46.98 8.11
C LYS A 68 -24.86 -45.78 7.71
N LEU A 69 -24.40 -45.01 8.70
CA LEU A 69 -23.53 -43.87 8.49
C LEU A 69 -22.12 -44.38 8.26
N ASP A 70 -21.43 -43.85 7.25
CA ASP A 70 -20.03 -44.16 7.05
C ASP A 70 -19.22 -43.50 8.17
N VAL A 71 -18.98 -44.27 9.24
CA VAL A 71 -18.30 -43.82 10.46
C VAL A 71 -16.93 -43.24 10.13
N GLY A 72 -16.23 -43.78 9.13
CA GLY A 72 -14.96 -43.26 8.67
C GLY A 72 -15.07 -41.85 8.08
N VAL A 73 -16.17 -41.54 7.38
CA VAL A 73 -16.39 -40.18 6.84
C VAL A 73 -16.76 -39.19 7.94
N ALA A 74 -17.57 -39.60 8.91
CA ALA A 74 -17.88 -38.74 10.07
C ALA A 74 -16.61 -38.41 10.87
N GLU A 75 -15.73 -39.39 11.07
CA GLU A 75 -14.43 -39.23 11.73
C GLU A 75 -13.52 -38.23 10.99
N VAL A 76 -13.48 -38.28 9.66
CA VAL A 76 -12.73 -37.30 8.84
C VAL A 76 -13.26 -35.87 9.06
N PHE A 77 -14.58 -35.69 9.14
CA PHE A 77 -15.15 -34.38 9.42
C PHE A 77 -14.85 -33.88 10.84
N VAL A 78 -14.91 -34.76 11.84
CA VAL A 78 -14.51 -34.42 13.22
C VAL A 78 -13.06 -33.92 13.23
N GLN A 79 -12.16 -34.66 12.61
CA GLN A 79 -10.74 -34.30 12.53
C GLN A 79 -10.53 -32.97 11.81
N LEU A 80 -11.22 -32.73 10.68
CA LEU A 80 -11.15 -31.45 9.96
C LEU A 80 -11.59 -30.27 10.81
N ILE A 81 -12.64 -30.44 11.61
CA ILE A 81 -13.13 -29.39 12.51
C ILE A 81 -12.14 -29.15 13.66
N GLU A 82 -11.57 -30.21 14.24
CA GLU A 82 -10.53 -30.10 15.28
C GLU A 82 -9.27 -29.40 14.76
N ASP A 83 -8.82 -29.75 13.55
CA ASP A 83 -7.68 -29.11 12.88
C ASP A 83 -7.96 -27.61 12.64
N LEU A 84 -9.16 -27.26 12.18
CA LEU A 84 -9.58 -25.86 11.99
C LEU A 84 -9.68 -25.09 13.31
N ALA A 85 -10.19 -25.74 14.36
CA ALA A 85 -10.34 -25.11 15.67
C ALA A 85 -8.98 -24.87 16.36
N SER A 86 -8.01 -25.75 16.12
CA SER A 86 -6.67 -25.71 16.71
C SER A 86 -5.63 -24.94 15.88
N ALA A 87 -5.95 -24.56 14.64
CA ALA A 87 -5.05 -23.79 13.78
C ALA A 87 -4.67 -22.43 14.42
N ASP A 88 -3.38 -22.08 14.34
CA ASP A 88 -2.83 -20.81 14.81
C ASP A 88 -3.44 -19.61 14.05
N GLU A 89 -3.74 -19.81 12.76
CA GLU A 89 -4.40 -18.83 11.90
C GLU A 89 -5.73 -19.41 11.38
N TRP A 90 -6.80 -18.64 11.53
CA TRP A 90 -8.14 -19.08 11.13
C TRP A 90 -8.32 -18.93 9.61
N ASP A 91 -8.49 -20.06 8.93
CA ASP A 91 -8.79 -20.12 7.50
C ASP A 91 -10.31 -20.14 7.28
N ALA A 92 -10.88 -18.98 6.98
CA ALA A 92 -12.32 -18.81 6.76
C ALA A 92 -12.82 -19.60 5.54
N ASP A 93 -12.03 -19.69 4.47
CA ASP A 93 -12.43 -20.37 3.24
C ASP A 93 -12.52 -21.88 3.48
N ARG A 94 -11.48 -22.46 4.09
CA ARG A 94 -11.49 -23.88 4.46
C ARG A 94 -12.60 -24.20 5.46
N ALA A 95 -12.90 -23.26 6.35
CA ALA A 95 -14.00 -23.41 7.29
C ALA A 95 -15.37 -23.49 6.59
N PHE A 96 -15.64 -22.58 5.64
CA PHE A 96 -16.86 -22.61 4.85
C PHE A 96 -17.00 -23.86 3.99
N ASP A 97 -15.92 -24.27 3.31
CA ASP A 97 -15.91 -25.49 2.50
C ASP A 97 -16.21 -26.74 3.33
N THR A 98 -15.62 -26.82 4.52
CA THR A 98 -15.86 -27.93 5.46
C THR A 98 -17.32 -27.97 5.92
N ALA A 99 -17.91 -26.82 6.24
CA ALA A 99 -19.32 -26.73 6.62
C ALA A 99 -20.26 -27.22 5.49
N ILE A 100 -20.00 -26.82 4.25
CA ILE A 100 -20.80 -27.22 3.08
C ILE A 100 -20.69 -28.73 2.83
N GLN A 101 -19.49 -29.29 2.87
CA GLN A 101 -19.28 -30.73 2.67
C GLN A 101 -19.98 -31.56 3.77
N LEU A 102 -19.92 -31.08 5.00
CA LEU A 102 -20.55 -31.71 6.16
C LEU A 102 -22.08 -31.69 6.08
N GLU A 103 -22.68 -30.57 5.68
CA GLU A 103 -24.13 -30.47 5.47
C GLU A 103 -24.60 -31.40 4.35
N ASN A 104 -23.88 -31.41 3.22
CA ASN A 104 -24.21 -32.27 2.08
C ASN A 104 -24.12 -33.75 2.44
N PHE A 105 -23.08 -34.14 3.19
CA PHE A 105 -22.94 -35.49 3.69
C PHE A 105 -24.09 -35.88 4.61
N THR A 106 -24.39 -35.05 5.62
CA THR A 106 -25.47 -35.28 6.59
C THR A 106 -26.82 -35.46 5.89
N ARG A 107 -27.12 -34.58 4.92
CA ARG A 107 -28.35 -34.61 4.13
C ARG A 107 -28.48 -35.90 3.32
N GLU A 108 -27.41 -36.34 2.67
CA GLU A 108 -27.42 -37.57 1.87
C GLU A 108 -27.61 -38.82 2.74
N GLN A 109 -27.01 -38.86 3.94
CA GLN A 109 -27.20 -39.98 4.87
C GLN A 109 -28.65 -40.08 5.40
N ILE A 110 -29.25 -38.93 5.75
CA ILE A 110 -30.66 -38.87 6.14
C ILE A 110 -31.55 -39.38 4.99
N ARG A 111 -31.29 -38.94 3.75
CA ARG A 111 -32.04 -39.35 2.56
C ARG A 111 -31.94 -40.85 2.28
N ARG A 112 -30.78 -41.47 2.53
CA ARG A 112 -30.55 -42.90 2.28
C ARG A 112 -31.21 -43.82 3.31
N THR A 113 -31.61 -43.30 4.48
CA THR A 113 -32.15 -44.11 5.57
C THR A 113 -33.67 -44.33 5.42
N PRO A 114 -34.14 -45.54 5.04
CA PRO A 114 -35.56 -45.81 4.86
C PRO A 114 -36.29 -45.77 6.21
N GLY A 115 -37.46 -45.13 6.29
CA GLY A 115 -38.26 -45.03 7.51
C GLY A 115 -38.11 -43.70 8.27
N TYR A 116 -37.14 -42.86 7.92
CA TYR A 116 -37.04 -41.50 8.47
C TYR A 116 -38.30 -40.65 8.19
N ARG A 117 -38.96 -40.88 7.04
CA ARG A 117 -40.22 -40.23 6.63
C ARG A 117 -41.42 -40.50 7.55
N THR A 118 -41.43 -41.61 8.29
CA THR A 118 -42.65 -42.08 8.98
C THR A 118 -42.72 -41.70 10.47
N HIS A 119 -41.62 -41.25 11.08
CA HIS A 119 -41.61 -40.86 12.49
C HIS A 119 -41.99 -39.39 12.76
N VAL A 120 -42.28 -38.63 11.71
CA VAL A 120 -42.64 -37.20 11.83
C VAL A 120 -44.02 -36.90 11.24
N ALA A 121 -44.83 -37.94 11.02
CA ALA A 121 -46.21 -37.81 10.51
C ALA A 121 -47.20 -37.19 11.52
N GLY A 122 -46.73 -36.64 12.65
CA GLY A 122 -47.55 -36.04 13.71
C GLY A 122 -47.33 -34.54 13.98
N GLY A 123 -46.35 -33.89 13.34
CA GLY A 123 -46.08 -32.47 13.53
C GLY A 123 -44.79 -32.09 12.82
N ASP A 124 -44.88 -31.08 11.94
CA ASP A 124 -43.84 -30.45 11.13
C ASP A 124 -43.03 -31.40 10.22
N ASP A 125 -43.20 -31.26 8.89
CA ASP A 125 -42.44 -32.03 7.90
C ASP A 125 -40.94 -31.86 8.19
N PRO A 126 -40.16 -32.92 8.47
CA PRO A 126 -38.73 -32.81 8.73
C PRO A 126 -37.98 -32.33 7.48
N TYR A 127 -38.65 -32.34 6.31
CA TYR A 127 -38.17 -31.69 5.10
C TYR A 127 -38.53 -30.21 5.00
N ASP A 128 -39.42 -29.65 5.83
CA ASP A 128 -39.60 -28.20 5.92
C ASP A 128 -38.39 -27.54 6.59
N ASP A 129 -37.77 -28.18 7.59
CA ASP A 129 -36.46 -27.74 8.11
C ASP A 129 -35.34 -27.92 7.07
N LEU A 130 -35.34 -29.01 6.30
CA LEU A 130 -34.35 -29.17 5.21
C LEU A 130 -34.59 -28.21 4.03
N ARG A 131 -35.83 -27.83 3.73
CA ARG A 131 -36.17 -26.78 2.75
C ARG A 131 -35.86 -25.40 3.28
N ALA A 132 -36.02 -25.16 4.58
CA ALA A 132 -35.54 -23.95 5.24
C ALA A 132 -34.02 -23.87 5.12
N LEU A 133 -33.30 -24.98 5.37
CA LEU A 133 -31.85 -25.09 5.16
C LEU A 133 -31.43 -24.95 3.70
N ASP A 134 -32.23 -25.42 2.73
CA ASP A 134 -31.93 -25.23 1.30
C ASP A 134 -32.14 -23.78 0.86
N LYS A 135 -33.17 -23.11 1.39
CA LYS A 135 -33.36 -21.67 1.19
C LYS A 135 -32.27 -20.85 1.89
N GLU A 136 -31.84 -21.27 3.08
CA GLU A 136 -30.78 -20.61 3.83
C GLU A 136 -29.41 -20.84 3.18
N SER A 137 -29.15 -22.03 2.60
CA SER A 137 -27.95 -22.31 1.84
C SER A 137 -27.91 -21.55 0.51
N GLU A 138 -29.04 -21.43 -0.22
CA GLU A 138 -29.16 -20.55 -1.40
C GLU A 138 -28.88 -19.09 -1.02
N PHE A 139 -29.43 -18.61 0.10
CA PHE A 139 -29.18 -17.25 0.58
C PHE A 139 -27.71 -17.06 0.96
N ALA A 140 -27.10 -18.07 1.57
CA ALA A 140 -25.71 -18.01 1.97
C ALA A 140 -24.71 -18.17 0.80
N VAL A 141 -25.06 -18.90 -0.25
CA VAL A 141 -24.30 -18.92 -1.52
C VAL A 141 -24.40 -17.56 -2.23
N GLY A 142 -25.59 -16.96 -2.27
CA GLY A 142 -25.75 -15.59 -2.78
C GLY A 142 -24.94 -14.55 -2.00
N ASN A 143 -24.81 -14.73 -0.68
CA ASN A 143 -23.95 -13.89 0.15
C ASN A 143 -22.46 -14.11 -0.12
N MET A 144 -22.00 -15.34 -0.39
CA MET A 144 -20.60 -15.61 -0.74
C MET A 144 -20.19 -15.00 -2.08
N ASP A 145 -21.04 -15.06 -3.10
CA ASP A 145 -20.76 -14.41 -4.38
C ASP A 145 -20.70 -12.89 -4.22
N THR A 146 -21.58 -12.34 -3.38
CA THR A 146 -21.55 -10.92 -3.02
C THR A 146 -20.25 -10.56 -2.30
N GLU A 147 -19.80 -11.37 -1.34
CA GLU A 147 -18.56 -11.14 -0.59
C GLU A 147 -17.33 -11.24 -1.49
N ARG A 148 -17.25 -12.25 -2.37
CA ARG A 148 -16.20 -12.36 -3.40
C ARG A 148 -16.18 -11.14 -4.31
N HIS A 149 -17.35 -10.67 -4.75
CA HIS A 149 -17.43 -9.44 -5.55
C HIS A 149 -16.95 -8.22 -4.78
N LEU A 150 -17.26 -8.10 -3.49
CA LEU A 150 -16.76 -7.01 -2.64
C LEU A 150 -15.24 -7.08 -2.45
N LEU A 151 -14.68 -8.28 -2.26
CA LEU A 151 -13.21 -8.45 -2.16
C LEU A 151 -12.52 -8.08 -3.48
N GLN A 152 -13.03 -8.54 -4.62
CA GLN A 152 -12.50 -8.15 -5.93
C GLN A 152 -12.66 -6.66 -6.20
N GLN A 153 -13.76 -6.04 -5.74
CA GLN A 153 -13.94 -4.60 -5.86
C GLN A 153 -12.95 -3.84 -4.99
N ARG A 154 -12.64 -4.31 -3.77
CA ARG A 154 -11.61 -3.72 -2.91
C ARG A 154 -10.23 -3.78 -3.56
N GLU A 155 -9.83 -4.94 -4.07
CA GLU A 155 -8.55 -5.10 -4.77
C GLU A 155 -8.44 -4.16 -5.98
N ARG A 156 -9.52 -3.99 -6.76
CA ARG A 156 -9.56 -3.01 -7.86
C ARG A 156 -9.49 -1.57 -7.38
N VAL A 157 -10.14 -1.24 -6.26
CA VAL A 157 -10.08 0.11 -5.68
C VAL A 157 -8.65 0.41 -5.21
N ASP A 158 -7.98 -0.53 -4.57
CA ASP A 158 -6.59 -0.36 -4.12
C ASP A 158 -5.65 -0.12 -5.31
N ALA A 159 -5.78 -0.91 -6.38
CA ALA A 159 -5.02 -0.70 -7.61
C ALA A 159 -5.30 0.68 -8.26
N ILE A 160 -6.56 1.13 -8.27
CA ILE A 160 -6.92 2.46 -8.79
C ILE A 160 -6.32 3.57 -7.92
N VAL A 161 -6.31 3.41 -6.60
CA VAL A 161 -5.70 4.39 -5.68
C VAL A 161 -4.21 4.52 -5.96
N ASP A 162 -3.51 3.41 -6.15
CA ASP A 162 -2.08 3.40 -6.49
C ASP A 162 -1.80 4.08 -7.84
N ASP A 163 -2.58 3.76 -8.88
CA ASP A 163 -2.47 4.40 -10.20
C ASP A 163 -2.71 5.91 -10.13
N VAL A 164 -3.74 6.34 -9.37
CA VAL A 164 -4.06 7.76 -9.18
C VAL A 164 -2.93 8.47 -8.42
N GLN A 165 -2.36 7.86 -7.39
CA GLN A 165 -1.22 8.43 -6.67
C GLN A 165 0.01 8.57 -7.57
N GLN A 166 0.30 7.56 -8.41
CA GLN A 166 1.41 7.62 -9.36
C GLN A 166 1.20 8.69 -10.43
N ALA A 167 -0.02 8.79 -10.98
CA ALA A 167 -0.36 9.82 -11.95
C ALA A 167 -0.28 11.23 -11.36
N ALA A 168 -0.82 11.42 -10.14
CA ALA A 168 -0.73 12.68 -9.42
C ALA A 168 0.72 13.08 -9.16
N GLY A 169 1.59 12.13 -8.77
CA GLY A 169 3.02 12.34 -8.63
C GLY A 169 3.69 12.80 -9.92
N SER A 170 3.41 12.12 -11.05
CA SER A 170 3.96 12.49 -12.36
C SER A 170 3.52 13.89 -12.82
N VAL A 171 2.26 14.26 -12.58
CA VAL A 171 1.75 15.61 -12.89
C VAL A 171 2.41 16.66 -11.99
N ALA A 172 2.55 16.38 -10.70
CA ALA A 172 3.21 17.28 -9.76
C ALA A 172 4.68 17.54 -10.14
N ASP A 173 5.44 16.49 -10.47
CA ASP A 173 6.84 16.59 -10.91
C ASP A 173 6.97 17.43 -12.20
N SER A 174 6.04 17.24 -13.14
CA SER A 174 6.00 17.98 -14.41
C SER A 174 5.73 19.48 -14.19
N GLU A 175 4.72 19.82 -13.37
CA GLU A 175 4.40 21.22 -13.07
C GLU A 175 5.50 21.90 -12.25
N LEU A 176 6.14 21.19 -11.30
CA LEU A 176 7.31 21.71 -10.60
C LEU A 176 8.47 21.98 -11.56
N ALA A 177 8.77 21.04 -12.45
CA ALA A 177 9.84 21.22 -13.43
C ALA A 177 9.57 22.41 -14.37
N LYS A 178 8.31 22.63 -14.74
CA LYS A 178 7.86 23.78 -15.53
C LYS A 178 8.00 25.09 -14.74
N ALA A 179 7.66 25.11 -13.46
CA ALA A 179 7.85 26.27 -12.60
C ALA A 179 9.35 26.64 -12.48
N PHE A 180 10.24 25.67 -12.27
CA PHE A 180 11.69 25.91 -12.28
C PHE A 180 12.22 26.38 -13.64
N SER A 181 11.69 25.84 -14.75
CA SER A 181 12.06 26.31 -16.09
C SER A 181 11.63 27.76 -16.32
N ALA A 182 10.44 28.15 -15.85
CA ALA A 182 9.96 29.52 -15.94
C ALA A 182 10.82 30.46 -15.06
N TYR A 183 11.16 30.01 -13.85
CA TYR A 183 12.03 30.74 -12.94
C TYR A 183 13.44 30.96 -13.53
N GLU A 184 14.05 29.93 -14.12
CA GLU A 184 15.31 30.05 -14.87
C GLU A 184 15.26 31.16 -15.92
N VAL A 185 14.19 31.20 -16.74
CA VAL A 185 14.03 32.19 -17.80
C VAL A 185 13.90 33.60 -17.22
N GLY A 186 13.16 33.76 -16.13
CA GLY A 186 13.04 35.04 -15.41
C GLY A 186 14.40 35.53 -14.92
N GLU A 187 15.15 34.67 -14.22
CA GLU A 187 16.46 34.97 -13.67
C GLU A 187 17.50 35.30 -14.77
N ARG A 188 17.47 34.58 -15.90
CA ARG A 188 18.33 34.91 -17.06
C ARG A 188 18.03 36.29 -17.63
N ARG A 189 16.75 36.67 -17.71
CA ARG A 189 16.36 38.00 -18.18
C ARG A 189 16.85 39.08 -17.22
N SER A 190 16.63 38.90 -15.92
CA SER A 190 17.15 39.80 -14.87
C SER A 190 18.66 39.96 -14.97
N ALA A 191 19.42 38.87 -15.09
CA ALA A 191 20.87 38.92 -15.27
C ALA A 191 21.30 39.74 -16.49
N ASN A 192 20.56 39.63 -17.60
CA ASN A 192 20.83 40.40 -18.81
C ASN A 192 20.50 41.89 -18.65
N TYR A 193 19.44 42.24 -17.91
CA TYR A 193 19.14 43.63 -17.56
C TYR A 193 20.23 44.25 -16.69
N PHE A 194 20.71 43.56 -15.66
CA PHE A 194 21.83 44.04 -14.83
C PHE A 194 23.12 44.21 -15.64
N ARG A 195 23.39 43.27 -16.56
CA ARG A 195 24.54 43.38 -17.47
C ARG A 195 24.43 44.60 -18.38
N LEU A 196 23.24 44.82 -18.97
CA LEU A 196 22.99 45.98 -19.83
C LEU A 196 23.11 47.29 -19.02
N GLY A 197 22.53 47.33 -17.81
CA GLY A 197 22.65 48.47 -16.90
C GLY A 197 24.11 48.78 -16.55
N GLY A 198 24.90 47.75 -16.23
CA GLY A 198 26.34 47.92 -15.98
C GLY A 198 27.09 48.48 -17.20
N LEU A 199 26.76 48.00 -18.41
CA LEU A 199 27.34 48.52 -19.65
C LEU A 199 26.95 49.99 -19.90
N LEU A 200 25.69 50.36 -19.63
CA LEU A 200 25.24 51.75 -19.74
C LEU A 200 25.93 52.66 -18.72
N VAL A 201 26.15 52.21 -17.48
CA VAL A 201 26.93 52.95 -16.48
C VAL A 201 28.36 53.18 -16.97
N LEU A 202 29.03 52.15 -17.51
CA LEU A 202 30.39 52.29 -18.06
C LEU A 202 30.43 53.26 -19.24
N LEU A 203 29.49 53.15 -20.19
CA LEU A 203 29.39 54.08 -21.32
C LEU A 203 29.10 55.51 -20.86
N GLY A 204 28.28 55.68 -19.83
CA GLY A 204 27.98 56.99 -19.22
C GLY A 204 29.22 57.62 -18.60
N VAL A 205 29.99 56.85 -17.81
CA VAL A 205 31.26 57.32 -17.21
C VAL A 205 32.27 57.68 -18.30
N LEU A 206 32.40 56.85 -19.33
CA LEU A 206 33.31 57.09 -20.45
C LEU A 206 32.90 58.34 -21.24
N GLY A 207 31.61 58.45 -21.59
CA GLY A 207 31.07 59.59 -22.32
C GLY A 207 31.21 60.90 -21.54
N PHE A 208 30.92 60.87 -20.23
CA PHE A 208 31.13 62.02 -19.35
C PHE A 208 32.61 62.43 -19.29
N SER A 209 33.52 61.45 -19.16
CA SER A 209 34.97 61.70 -19.15
C SER A 209 35.48 62.34 -20.45
N ILE A 210 34.99 61.87 -21.61
CA ILE A 210 35.33 62.46 -22.91
C ILE A 210 34.79 63.89 -23.01
N TYR A 211 33.52 64.10 -22.64
CA TYR A 211 32.87 65.41 -22.68
C TYR A 211 33.62 66.45 -21.83
N THR A 212 33.93 66.11 -20.58
CA THR A 212 34.63 67.06 -19.69
C THR A 212 36.06 67.32 -20.13
N THR A 213 36.74 66.35 -20.75
CA THR A 213 38.10 66.54 -21.31
C THR A 213 38.13 67.55 -22.47
N ILE A 214 37.04 67.66 -23.23
CA ILE A 214 36.94 68.60 -24.36
C ILE A 214 36.59 70.01 -23.88
N GLU A 215 35.65 70.13 -22.95
CA GLU A 215 35.04 71.42 -22.56
C GLU A 215 35.72 72.12 -21.37
N THR A 216 36.42 71.38 -20.51
CA THR A 216 36.97 71.96 -19.26
C THR A 216 38.50 71.98 -19.26
N PRO A 217 39.14 73.10 -18.89
CA PRO A 217 40.59 73.15 -18.72
C PRO A 217 41.03 72.14 -17.67
N THR A 218 42.09 71.38 -17.95
CA THR A 218 42.64 70.40 -17.03
C THR A 218 43.27 71.11 -15.83
N THR A 219 42.57 71.11 -14.71
CA THR A 219 43.06 71.60 -13.41
C THR A 219 43.14 70.43 -12.43
N LEU A 220 43.89 70.60 -11.33
CA LEU A 220 43.94 69.58 -10.29
C LEU A 220 42.55 69.30 -9.70
N ALA A 221 41.74 70.35 -9.50
CA ALA A 221 40.39 70.23 -8.98
C ALA A 221 39.47 69.45 -9.93
N SER A 222 39.49 69.73 -11.24
CA SER A 222 38.68 68.98 -12.22
C SER A 222 39.12 67.51 -12.32
N SER A 223 40.42 67.25 -12.20
CA SER A 223 40.97 65.89 -12.19
C SER A 223 40.49 65.06 -10.99
N LEU A 224 40.49 65.66 -9.79
CA LEU A 224 39.98 65.00 -8.58
C LEU A 224 38.48 64.73 -8.66
N ALA A 225 37.70 65.66 -9.23
CA ALA A 225 36.27 65.47 -9.46
C ALA A 225 35.99 64.31 -10.45
N HIS A 226 36.73 64.25 -11.56
CA HIS A 226 36.63 63.13 -12.52
C HIS A 226 36.97 61.79 -11.88
N LEU A 227 38.01 61.75 -11.04
CA LEU A 227 38.38 60.54 -10.31
C LEU A 227 37.25 60.08 -9.39
N GLY A 228 36.62 60.99 -8.63
CA GLY A 228 35.49 60.66 -7.77
C GLY A 228 34.29 60.07 -8.54
N ILE A 229 33.95 60.65 -9.69
CA ILE A 229 32.87 60.16 -10.56
C ILE A 229 33.24 58.80 -11.17
N ALA A 230 34.48 58.63 -11.63
CA ALA A 230 34.96 57.38 -12.19
C ALA A 230 34.94 56.24 -11.15
N LEU A 231 35.40 56.50 -9.92
CA LEU A 231 35.36 55.53 -8.82
C LEU A 231 33.92 55.17 -8.45
N SER A 232 33.02 56.15 -8.37
CA SER A 232 31.61 55.92 -8.06
C SER A 232 30.93 55.08 -9.16
N GLY A 233 31.22 55.39 -10.43
CA GLY A 233 30.73 54.63 -11.58
C GLY A 233 31.28 53.21 -11.63
N LEU A 234 32.56 53.02 -11.31
CA LEU A 234 33.19 51.70 -11.20
C LEU A 234 32.55 50.87 -10.08
N ALA A 235 32.26 51.48 -8.93
CA ALA A 235 31.58 50.81 -7.82
C ALA A 235 30.15 50.38 -8.21
N ALA A 236 29.40 51.25 -8.88
CA ALA A 236 28.08 50.92 -9.39
C ALA A 236 28.13 49.79 -10.44
N PHE A 237 29.08 49.84 -11.37
CA PHE A 237 29.32 48.76 -12.33
C PHE A 237 29.64 47.43 -11.64
N ALA A 238 30.55 47.44 -10.66
CA ALA A 238 30.95 46.25 -9.93
C ALA A 238 29.77 45.60 -9.20
N TYR A 239 28.91 46.42 -8.59
CA TYR A 239 27.68 45.93 -7.97
C TYR A 239 26.72 45.28 -8.97
N LEU A 240 26.42 45.95 -10.10
CA LEU A 240 25.54 45.41 -11.13
C LEU A 240 26.12 44.14 -11.78
N ALA A 241 27.45 44.07 -11.96
CA ALA A 241 28.13 42.89 -12.44
C ALA A 241 28.03 41.72 -11.46
N ARG A 242 28.18 41.98 -10.15
CA ARG A 242 27.97 41.00 -9.09
C ARG A 242 26.54 40.46 -9.12
N GLU A 243 25.54 41.34 -9.18
CA GLU A 243 24.12 40.96 -9.22
C GLU A 243 23.79 40.15 -10.48
N SER A 244 24.31 40.53 -11.64
CA SER A 244 24.19 39.76 -12.88
C SER A 244 24.76 38.34 -12.74
N SER A 245 25.91 38.19 -12.07
CA SER A 245 26.51 36.87 -11.80
C SER A 245 25.67 36.04 -10.83
N GLN A 246 25.05 36.67 -9.84
CA GLN A 246 24.18 36.02 -8.88
C GLN A 246 22.94 35.44 -9.56
N HIS A 247 22.21 36.25 -10.33
CA HIS A 247 21.06 35.80 -11.11
C HIS A 247 21.41 34.66 -12.09
N ARG A 248 22.59 34.69 -12.72
CA ARG A 248 23.07 33.59 -13.58
C ARG A 248 23.28 32.29 -12.81
N THR A 249 23.77 32.38 -11.59
CA THR A 249 24.01 31.22 -10.72
C THR A 249 22.68 30.60 -10.32
N VAL A 250 21.73 31.43 -9.90
CA VAL A 250 20.36 31.01 -9.56
C VAL A 250 19.65 30.39 -10.78
N ALA A 251 19.75 31.01 -11.95
CA ALA A 251 19.20 30.47 -13.18
C ALA A 251 19.77 29.08 -13.52
N ARG A 252 21.09 28.90 -13.37
CA ARG A 252 21.73 27.59 -13.62
C ARG A 252 21.24 26.54 -12.64
N TRP A 253 21.12 26.89 -11.36
CA TRP A 253 20.57 26.00 -10.34
C TRP A 253 19.13 25.58 -10.70
N ALA A 254 18.27 26.53 -11.05
CA ALA A 254 16.89 26.26 -11.45
C ALA A 254 16.81 25.35 -12.68
N ALA A 255 17.69 25.57 -13.67
CA ALA A 255 17.79 24.71 -14.85
C ALA A 255 18.14 23.26 -14.48
N VAL A 256 19.10 23.08 -13.56
CA VAL A 256 19.50 21.75 -13.06
C VAL A 256 18.36 21.08 -12.31
N MET A 257 17.65 21.81 -11.43
CA MET A 257 16.49 21.26 -10.71
C MET A 257 15.37 20.83 -11.67
N ALA A 258 15.08 21.64 -12.69
CA ALA A 258 14.09 21.31 -13.71
C ALA A 258 14.43 20.01 -14.47
N VAL A 259 15.71 19.81 -14.80
CA VAL A 259 16.18 18.56 -15.43
C VAL A 259 16.07 17.40 -14.45
N GLN A 260 16.55 17.56 -13.22
CA GLN A 260 16.53 16.50 -12.21
C GLN A 260 15.11 16.01 -11.91
N LEU A 261 14.14 16.92 -11.73
CA LEU A 261 12.71 16.59 -11.56
C LEU A 261 12.18 15.75 -12.73
N LYS A 262 12.47 16.15 -13.97
CA LYS A 262 12.04 15.41 -15.17
C LYS A 262 12.66 14.01 -15.26
N THR A 263 13.87 13.83 -14.74
CA THR A 263 14.59 12.57 -14.82
C THR A 263 14.41 11.67 -13.60
N LEU A 264 13.94 12.19 -12.48
CA LEU A 264 13.89 11.48 -11.20
C LEU A 264 13.05 10.19 -11.29
N ALA A 265 11.85 10.28 -11.87
CA ALA A 265 10.97 9.13 -12.04
C ALA A 265 11.64 8.02 -12.86
N ALA A 266 12.21 8.36 -14.02
CA ALA A 266 12.91 7.42 -14.89
C ALA A 266 14.15 6.80 -14.21
N PHE A 267 14.92 7.60 -13.48
CA PHE A 267 16.11 7.12 -12.76
C PHE A 267 15.75 6.19 -11.59
N SER A 268 14.64 6.47 -10.91
CA SER A 268 14.18 5.67 -9.78
C SER A 268 13.42 4.40 -10.20
N ALA A 269 13.07 4.25 -11.48
CA ALA A 269 12.18 3.17 -11.94
C ALA A 269 12.71 1.76 -11.63
N ASP A 270 14.03 1.56 -11.72
CA ASP A 270 14.69 0.27 -11.53
C ASP A 270 15.11 0.01 -10.07
N MET A 271 14.83 0.93 -9.15
CA MET A 271 15.23 0.81 -7.74
C MET A 271 14.16 0.09 -6.92
N ALA A 272 14.58 -0.59 -5.84
CA ALA A 272 13.64 -1.21 -4.91
C ALA A 272 12.77 -0.14 -4.21
N PRO A 273 11.50 -0.44 -3.85
CA PRO A 273 10.60 0.51 -3.18
C PRO A 273 11.22 1.34 -2.03
N PRO A 274 11.97 0.76 -1.06
CA PRO A 274 12.57 1.55 0.01
C PRO A 274 13.63 2.54 -0.48
N GLN A 275 14.44 2.17 -1.48
CA GLN A 275 15.47 3.04 -2.06
C GLN A 275 14.87 4.19 -2.85
N ARG A 276 13.75 3.95 -3.55
CA ARG A 276 13.00 5.00 -4.26
C ARG A 276 12.49 6.06 -3.31
N GLU A 277 11.92 5.63 -2.18
CA GLU A 277 11.37 6.55 -1.18
C GLU A 277 12.48 7.36 -0.49
N GLU A 278 13.61 6.71 -0.17
CA GLU A 278 14.78 7.40 0.38
C GLU A 278 15.30 8.48 -0.59
N LEU A 279 15.47 8.12 -1.87
CA LEU A 279 15.92 9.04 -2.91
C LEU A 279 14.95 10.22 -3.07
N ARG A 280 13.64 9.97 -3.06
CA ARG A 280 12.61 11.03 -3.12
C ARG A 280 12.68 11.93 -1.90
N SER A 281 12.88 11.37 -0.69
CA SER A 281 13.01 12.18 0.52
C SER A 281 14.26 13.07 0.47
N PHE A 282 15.38 12.52 0.01
CA PHE A 282 16.64 13.25 -0.12
C PHE A 282 16.51 14.37 -1.16
N PHE A 283 15.90 14.06 -2.31
CA PHE A 283 15.63 15.02 -3.36
C PHE A 283 14.69 16.13 -2.87
N GLY A 284 13.59 15.77 -2.19
CA GLY A 284 12.66 16.71 -1.58
C GLY A 284 13.36 17.63 -0.59
N ARG A 285 14.18 17.09 0.32
CA ARG A 285 14.99 17.90 1.24
C ARG A 285 15.86 18.87 0.48
N ARG A 286 16.63 18.43 -0.53
CA ARG A 286 17.50 19.30 -1.33
C ARG A 286 16.73 20.43 -2.05
N VAL A 287 15.54 20.13 -2.56
CA VAL A 287 14.69 21.13 -3.24
C VAL A 287 14.14 22.16 -2.27
N PHE A 288 13.80 21.76 -1.03
CA PHE A 288 13.17 22.64 -0.03
C PHE A 288 14.12 23.25 1.00
N SER A 289 15.33 22.70 1.22
CA SER A 289 16.19 23.09 2.33
C SER A 289 17.05 24.30 2.05
N GLU A 290 17.50 24.52 0.82
CA GLU A 290 18.45 25.60 0.52
C GLU A 290 18.22 26.17 -0.88
N LEU A 291 17.78 27.44 -0.94
CA LEU A 291 18.12 28.27 -2.09
C LEU A 291 19.64 28.31 -2.19
N PRO A 292 20.24 28.18 -3.39
CA PRO A 292 21.69 28.17 -3.55
C PRO A 292 22.25 29.40 -2.84
N ALA A 293 22.91 29.16 -1.70
CA ALA A 293 23.32 30.21 -0.79
C ALA A 293 24.11 31.24 -1.58
N THR A 294 23.55 32.45 -1.69
CA THR A 294 24.25 33.62 -2.21
C THR A 294 25.28 34.12 -1.18
N GLU A 295 25.31 33.50 0.00
CA GLU A 295 26.19 33.80 1.10
C GLU A 295 27.50 33.03 0.96
N ASN A 296 28.55 33.81 0.68
CA ASN A 296 29.97 33.55 0.90
C ASN A 296 30.53 32.25 0.30
N ARG A 297 31.40 32.44 -0.70
CA ARG A 297 32.25 31.45 -1.39
C ARG A 297 33.01 30.45 -0.50
N GLU A 298 33.00 30.58 0.82
CA GLU A 298 33.61 29.62 1.75
C GLU A 298 32.79 28.33 1.88
N SER A 299 31.47 28.35 1.73
CA SER A 299 30.62 27.15 1.92
C SER A 299 30.47 26.26 0.67
N ALA A 300 30.93 26.70 -0.50
CA ALA A 300 30.85 25.90 -1.73
C ALA A 300 31.72 24.62 -1.70
N SER A 301 32.65 24.51 -0.75
CA SER A 301 33.42 23.29 -0.53
C SER A 301 32.59 22.14 0.04
N GLU A 302 31.51 22.42 0.79
CA GLU A 302 30.69 21.38 1.44
C GLU A 302 29.66 20.76 0.48
N THR A 303 29.15 21.50 -0.51
CA THR A 303 28.19 20.96 -1.49
C THR A 303 28.85 20.00 -2.50
N ALA A 304 30.15 20.18 -2.76
CA ALA A 304 30.94 19.22 -3.55
C ALA A 304 31.14 17.89 -2.81
N LEU A 305 31.26 17.93 -1.48
CA LEU A 305 31.30 16.75 -0.61
C LEU A 305 29.98 15.96 -0.64
N THR A 306 28.83 16.60 -0.85
CA THR A 306 27.53 15.91 -0.93
C THR A 306 27.31 15.19 -2.25
N ALA A 307 27.87 15.67 -3.36
CA ALA A 307 27.84 14.94 -4.64
C ALA A 307 28.72 13.69 -4.58
N GLN A 308 29.88 13.80 -3.90
CA GLN A 308 30.78 12.68 -3.66
C GLN A 308 30.14 11.62 -2.75
N SER A 309 29.42 12.04 -1.69
CA SER A 309 28.72 11.11 -0.79
C SER A 309 27.59 10.36 -1.49
N ILE A 310 26.89 10.97 -2.45
CA ILE A 310 25.88 10.28 -3.27
C ILE A 310 26.54 9.23 -4.18
N VAL A 311 27.69 9.54 -4.78
CA VAL A 311 28.46 8.59 -5.59
C VAL A 311 28.96 7.42 -4.74
N ASP A 312 29.41 7.69 -3.51
CA ASP A 312 29.88 6.66 -2.60
C ASP A 312 28.74 5.76 -2.10
N ILE A 313 27.55 6.32 -1.78
CA ILE A 313 26.34 5.53 -1.46
C ILE A 313 25.94 4.64 -2.64
N ILE A 314 26.00 5.15 -3.88
CA ILE A 314 25.70 4.38 -5.09
C ILE A 314 26.71 3.25 -5.29
N LYS A 315 28.00 3.48 -5.05
CA LYS A 315 29.04 2.43 -5.13
C LYS A 315 28.84 1.36 -4.06
N THR A 316 28.53 1.76 -2.83
CA THR A 316 28.25 0.80 -1.74
C THR A 316 27.01 -0.04 -2.02
N ALA A 317 25.94 0.55 -2.58
CA ALA A 317 24.72 -0.17 -2.94
C ALA A 317 24.90 -1.14 -4.12
N ARG A 318 25.89 -0.92 -4.99
CA ARG A 318 26.18 -1.76 -6.16
C ARG A 318 27.07 -2.97 -5.85
N GLY A 319 27.64 -3.05 -4.65
CA GLY A 319 28.55 -4.13 -4.26
C GLY A 319 29.94 -4.06 -4.91
N ASP A 320 30.28 -2.94 -5.55
CA ASP A 320 31.61 -2.68 -6.09
C ASP A 320 32.52 -2.16 -4.96
N SER A 321 33.00 -3.07 -4.10
CA SER A 321 34.02 -2.79 -3.08
C SER A 321 35.41 -3.19 -3.54
#